data_AF-A0A060CF69-F1
#
_entry.id   AF-A0A060CF69-F1
#
_cell.length_a   1.000
_cell.length_b   1.000
_cell.length_c   1.000
_cell.angle_alpha   90.00
_cell.angle_beta   90.00
_cell.angle_gamma   90.00
#
_symmetry.space_group_name_H-M   'P 1'
#
loop_
_entity.id
_entity.type
_entity.pdbx_description
1 polymer ?
#
loop_
_entity_poly.entity_id
_entity_poly.type
_entity_poly.pdbx_seq_one_letter_code
_entity_poly.pdbx_strand_id
1 'polypeptide(L)'
;MFEEKIKELIYKMSLKEKAAFCSGEDFWFLKANQALGIPKVMVSDGPNGLRKQEAKADHLGIEKSVAAVCFPAGCLSAASFDPQVTEALGDSLGRECQHLMWLRFSAFRQY
;
A
#
# COMPACT_ATOMS: atom_id res chain seq x y z
N MET A 1 10.82 17.50 -10.57
CA MET A 1 9.79 16.96 -11.49
C MET A 1 8.56 16.42 -10.75
N PHE A 2 8.70 15.50 -9.80
CA PHE A 2 7.52 15.00 -9.04
C PHE A 2 6.97 16.03 -8.05
N GLU A 3 7.84 16.79 -7.39
CA GLU A 3 7.42 17.80 -6.42
C GLU A 3 6.58 18.93 -7.03
N GLU A 4 6.94 19.44 -8.23
CA GLU A 4 6.12 20.47 -8.88
C GLU A 4 4.71 19.93 -9.22
N LYS A 5 4.64 18.71 -9.75
CA LYS A 5 3.36 18.06 -10.06
C LYS A 5 2.48 17.86 -8.82
N ILE A 6 3.07 17.50 -7.68
CA ILE A 6 2.35 17.36 -6.41
C ILE A 6 1.81 18.73 -5.97
N LYS A 7 2.62 19.78 -6.03
CA LYS A 7 2.20 21.16 -5.68
C LYS A 7 1.05 21.63 -6.56
N GLU A 8 1.08 21.35 -7.85
CA GLU A 8 -0.02 21.68 -8.77
C GLU A 8 -1.31 20.95 -8.43
N LEU A 9 -1.26 19.65 -8.12
CA LEU A 9 -2.42 18.88 -7.70
C LEU A 9 -3.02 19.44 -6.41
N ILE A 10 -2.18 19.73 -5.41
CA ILE A 10 -2.60 20.33 -4.14
C ILE A 10 -3.20 21.72 -4.37
N TYR A 11 -2.62 22.53 -5.27
CA TYR A 11 -3.15 23.86 -5.58
C TYR A 11 -4.57 23.80 -6.17
N LYS A 12 -4.86 22.79 -6.99
CA LYS A 12 -6.20 22.57 -7.58
C LYS A 12 -7.25 22.05 -6.60
N MET A 13 -6.84 21.58 -5.41
CA MET A 13 -7.75 21.10 -4.39
C MET A 13 -8.37 22.24 -3.57
N SER A 14 -9.65 22.11 -3.27
CA SER A 14 -10.33 22.87 -2.21
C SER A 14 -9.72 22.55 -0.83
N LEU A 15 -9.95 23.43 0.14
CA LEU A 15 -9.53 23.18 1.52
C LEU A 15 -10.14 21.89 2.09
N LYS A 16 -11.38 21.58 1.72
CA LYS A 16 -12.08 20.36 2.15
C LYS A 16 -11.41 19.10 1.60
N GLU A 17 -11.00 19.11 0.33
CA GLU A 17 -10.27 17.99 -0.27
C GLU A 17 -8.90 17.82 0.40
N LYS A 18 -8.16 18.91 0.62
CA LYS A 18 -6.87 18.86 1.34
C LYS A 18 -7.01 18.23 2.72
N ALA A 19 -7.97 18.70 3.52
CA ALA A 19 -8.21 18.17 4.85
C ALA A 19 -8.63 16.68 4.81
N ALA A 20 -9.42 16.28 3.81
CA ALA A 20 -9.84 14.90 3.65
C ALA A 20 -8.65 13.95 3.37
N PHE A 21 -7.63 14.40 2.64
CA PHE A 21 -6.45 13.57 2.33
C PHE A 21 -5.51 13.34 3.55
N CYS A 22 -5.79 13.97 4.69
CA CYS A 22 -5.06 13.74 5.94
C CYS A 22 -5.60 12.55 6.76
N SER A 23 -6.56 11.79 6.22
CA SER A 23 -7.07 10.57 6.84
C SER A 23 -7.37 9.48 5.80
N GLY A 24 -7.45 8.23 6.27
CA GLY A 24 -7.95 7.12 5.47
C GLY A 24 -9.40 7.36 5.01
N GLU A 25 -9.75 6.77 3.89
CA GLU A 25 -11.14 6.64 3.45
C GLU A 25 -11.87 5.59 4.29
N ASP A 26 -11.19 4.48 4.54
CA ASP A 26 -11.64 3.35 5.35
C ASP A 26 -10.42 2.66 6.00
N PHE A 27 -10.60 1.47 6.57
CA PHE A 27 -9.54 0.70 7.24
C PHE A 27 -8.34 0.38 6.35
N TRP A 28 -8.55 0.23 5.03
CA TRP A 28 -7.56 -0.30 4.10
C TRP A 28 -7.25 0.63 2.96
N PHE A 29 -7.91 1.77 2.84
CA PHE A 29 -7.71 2.65 1.70
C PHE A 29 -7.53 4.12 2.06
N LEU A 30 -6.64 4.77 1.31
CA LEU A 30 -6.51 6.23 1.25
C LEU A 30 -7.48 6.80 0.22
N LYS A 31 -7.84 8.08 0.39
CA LYS A 31 -8.80 8.76 -0.47
C LYS A 31 -8.32 8.92 -1.91
N ALA A 32 -9.26 8.83 -2.84
CA ALA A 32 -9.07 9.19 -4.24
C ALA A 32 -9.52 10.63 -4.54
N ASN A 33 -8.98 11.20 -5.62
CA ASN A 33 -9.53 12.39 -6.27
C ASN A 33 -9.56 12.17 -7.79
N GLN A 34 -10.68 11.64 -8.29
CA GLN A 34 -10.82 11.27 -9.71
C GLN A 34 -10.74 12.47 -10.64
N ALA A 35 -11.23 13.65 -10.23
CA ALA A 35 -11.17 14.87 -11.03
C ALA A 35 -9.73 15.33 -11.29
N LEU A 36 -8.82 15.03 -10.35
CA LEU A 36 -7.39 15.31 -10.47
C LEU A 36 -6.55 14.10 -10.88
N GLY A 37 -7.19 12.97 -11.22
CA GLY A 37 -6.50 11.73 -11.63
C GLY A 37 -5.73 11.03 -10.50
N ILE A 38 -6.07 11.30 -9.23
CA ILE A 38 -5.44 10.66 -8.06
C ILE A 38 -6.22 9.38 -7.73
N PRO A 39 -5.60 8.19 -7.85
CA PRO A 39 -6.28 6.93 -7.62
C PRO A 39 -6.52 6.67 -6.13
N LYS A 40 -7.43 5.75 -5.83
CA LYS A 40 -7.57 5.15 -4.50
C LYS A 40 -6.34 4.27 -4.24
N VAL A 41 -5.75 4.36 -3.06
CA VAL A 41 -4.55 3.58 -2.70
C VAL A 41 -4.89 2.64 -1.57
N MET A 42 -4.66 1.33 -1.78
CA MET A 42 -4.79 0.34 -0.72
C MET A 42 -3.53 0.33 0.15
N VAL A 43 -3.71 0.25 1.46
CA VAL A 43 -2.69 -0.10 2.45
C VAL A 43 -3.06 -1.45 3.06
N SER A 44 -2.07 -2.15 3.61
CA SER A 44 -2.25 -3.47 4.22
C SER A 44 -1.10 -3.72 5.18
N ASP A 45 -1.34 -4.53 6.20
CA ASP A 45 -0.25 -5.05 7.04
C ASP A 45 0.60 -6.05 6.21
N GLY A 46 1.81 -6.42 6.61
CA GLY A 46 2.54 -6.02 7.81
C GLY A 46 4.01 -6.45 7.77
N PRO A 47 4.73 -6.40 8.91
CA PRO A 47 6.20 -6.43 8.94
C PRO A 47 6.83 -7.75 8.50
N ASN A 48 6.07 -8.84 8.45
CA ASN A 48 6.54 -10.19 8.13
C ASN A 48 5.63 -10.92 7.13
N GLY A 49 4.93 -10.20 6.27
CA GLY A 49 4.03 -10.77 5.27
C GLY A 49 2.85 -9.86 4.98
N LEU A 50 2.31 -9.94 3.77
CA LEU A 50 1.11 -9.20 3.38
C LEU A 50 -0.13 -9.83 4.03
N ARG A 51 -1.01 -8.99 4.58
CA ARG A 51 -2.28 -9.39 5.17
C ARG A 51 -3.44 -8.66 4.50
N LYS A 52 -3.88 -9.19 3.36
CA LYS A 52 -5.00 -8.65 2.59
C LYS A 52 -6.28 -9.45 2.83
N GLN A 53 -7.37 -8.76 3.15
CA GLN A 53 -8.71 -9.36 3.23
C GLN A 53 -9.39 -9.36 1.86
N GLU A 54 -10.27 -10.35 1.60
CA GLU A 54 -11.12 -10.35 0.41
C GLU A 54 -12.19 -9.24 0.46
N ALA A 55 -12.60 -8.74 -0.71
CA ALA A 55 -13.38 -7.50 -0.87
C ALA A 55 -14.80 -7.49 -0.26
N LYS A 56 -15.31 -8.63 0.24
CA LYS A 56 -16.60 -8.73 0.94
C LYS A 56 -16.44 -8.66 2.46
N ALA A 57 -15.52 -7.83 2.94
CA ALA A 57 -15.22 -7.74 4.36
C ALA A 57 -16.38 -7.09 5.12
N ASP A 58 -17.01 -7.87 6.01
CA ASP A 58 -17.68 -7.29 7.16
C ASP A 58 -16.62 -6.67 8.09
N HIS A 59 -17.01 -5.64 8.85
CA HIS A 59 -16.09 -4.90 9.72
C HIS A 59 -15.55 -5.72 10.91
N LEU A 60 -15.81 -7.04 10.96
CA LEU A 60 -15.51 -7.92 12.08
C LEU A 60 -14.18 -8.67 11.91
N GLY A 61 -13.58 -8.65 10.72
CA GLY A 61 -12.28 -9.30 10.47
C GLY A 61 -12.32 -10.82 10.49
N ILE A 62 -13.50 -11.41 10.33
CA ILE A 62 -13.76 -12.87 10.40
C ILE A 62 -13.51 -13.54 9.04
N GLU A 63 -13.41 -12.76 7.96
CA GLU A 63 -13.28 -13.28 6.60
C GLU A 63 -11.85 -13.68 6.21
N LYS A 64 -11.77 -14.58 5.22
CA LYS A 64 -10.51 -15.21 4.77
C LYS A 64 -9.52 -14.18 4.24
N SER A 65 -8.26 -14.34 4.65
CA SER A 65 -7.15 -13.60 4.06
C SER A 65 -6.80 -14.20 2.71
N VAL A 66 -6.44 -13.34 1.76
CA VAL A 66 -5.79 -13.77 0.52
C VAL A 66 -4.50 -14.49 0.89
N ALA A 67 -4.27 -15.67 0.30
CA ALA A 67 -3.06 -16.43 0.56
C ALA A 67 -1.83 -15.59 0.19
N ALA A 68 -0.90 -15.47 1.14
CA ALA A 68 0.32 -14.70 1.02
C ALA A 68 1.46 -15.40 1.74
N VAL A 69 2.69 -15.06 1.39
CA VAL A 69 3.89 -15.61 2.05
C VAL A 69 4.01 -15.05 3.46
N CYS A 70 4.16 -15.95 4.44
CA CYS A 70 4.50 -15.61 5.82
C CYS A 70 6.01 -15.71 6.00
N PHE A 71 6.67 -14.57 6.22
CA PHE A 71 8.10 -14.48 6.41
C PHE A 71 8.48 -14.63 7.90
N PRO A 72 9.76 -14.96 8.19
CA PRO A 72 10.30 -14.86 9.54
C PRO A 72 9.97 -13.53 10.21
N ALA A 73 9.62 -13.58 11.50
CA ALA A 73 9.43 -12.37 12.29
C ALA A 73 10.73 -11.54 12.36
N GLY A 74 10.61 -10.24 12.55
CA GLY A 74 11.77 -9.33 12.53
C GLY A 74 12.90 -9.72 13.49
N CYS A 75 12.58 -10.31 14.65
CA CYS A 75 13.59 -10.81 15.59
C CYS A 75 14.40 -12.00 15.02
N LEU A 76 13.77 -12.89 14.25
CA LEU A 76 14.43 -14.02 13.62
C LEU A 76 15.29 -13.57 12.43
N SER A 77 14.77 -12.65 11.60
CA SER A 77 15.58 -12.03 10.53
C SER A 77 16.79 -11.29 11.11
N ALA A 78 16.62 -10.55 12.21
CA ALA A 78 17.72 -9.85 12.88
C ALA A 78 18.76 -10.82 13.49
N ALA A 79 18.33 -11.99 13.96
CA ALA A 79 19.24 -13.02 14.49
C ALA A 79 20.20 -13.60 13.44
N SER A 80 19.97 -13.36 12.14
CA SER A 80 20.95 -13.67 11.10
C SER A 80 22.19 -12.76 11.13
N PHE A 81 22.05 -11.54 11.68
CA PHE A 81 23.04 -10.46 11.58
C PHE A 81 23.49 -10.18 10.12
N ASP A 82 22.64 -10.51 9.15
CA ASP A 82 22.91 -10.35 7.72
C ASP A 82 21.95 -9.34 7.08
N PRO A 83 22.43 -8.15 6.66
CA PRO A 83 21.62 -7.18 5.95
C PRO A 83 21.02 -7.72 4.65
N GLN A 84 21.68 -8.66 3.97
CA GLN A 84 21.20 -9.22 2.70
C GLN A 84 19.91 -10.03 2.88
N VAL A 85 19.76 -10.70 4.03
CA VAL A 85 18.51 -11.41 4.38
C VAL A 85 17.35 -10.43 4.48
N THR A 86 17.57 -9.26 5.07
CA THR A 86 16.52 -8.25 5.24
C THR A 86 16.18 -7.56 3.92
N GLU A 87 17.19 -7.32 3.07
CA GLU A 87 17.00 -6.80 1.70
C GLU A 87 16.18 -7.76 0.84
N ALA A 88 16.52 -9.06 0.85
CA ALA A 88 15.80 -10.09 0.10
C ALA A 88 14.35 -10.26 0.57
N LEU A 89 14.11 -10.16 1.89
CA LEU A 89 12.77 -10.14 2.46
C LEU A 89 11.98 -8.93 1.95
N GLY A 90 12.58 -7.74 1.96
CA GLY A 90 11.97 -6.50 1.48
C GLY A 90 11.60 -6.55 -0.01
N ASP A 91 12.49 -7.05 -0.87
CA ASP A 91 12.21 -7.23 -2.30
C ASP A 91 11.07 -8.23 -2.53
N SER A 92 11.08 -9.35 -1.80
CA SER A 92 9.99 -10.34 -1.87
C SER A 92 8.66 -9.76 -1.43
N LEU A 93 8.61 -9.02 -0.31
CA LEU A 93 7.41 -8.31 0.14
C LEU A 93 6.91 -7.30 -0.90
N GLY A 94 7.82 -6.51 -1.49
CA GLY A 94 7.45 -5.53 -2.53
C GLY A 94 6.78 -6.19 -3.74
N ARG A 95 7.29 -7.35 -4.17
CA ARG A 95 6.70 -8.13 -5.28
C ARG A 95 5.32 -8.70 -4.91
N GLU A 96 5.17 -9.24 -3.70
CA GLU A 96 3.88 -9.72 -3.18
C GLU A 96 2.85 -8.58 -3.13
N CYS A 97 3.24 -7.39 -2.67
CA CYS A 97 2.37 -6.21 -2.66
C CYS A 97 1.89 -5.84 -4.08
N GLN A 98 2.81 -5.79 -5.05
CA GLN A 98 2.48 -5.48 -6.45
C GLN A 98 1.53 -6.52 -7.06
N HIS A 99 1.72 -7.80 -6.72
CA HIS A 99 0.92 -8.90 -7.23
C HIS A 99 -0.49 -8.94 -6.60
N LEU A 100 -0.57 -8.81 -5.28
CA LEU A 100 -1.79 -9.08 -4.52
C LEU A 100 -2.63 -7.83 -4.26
N MET A 101 -2.04 -6.63 -4.15
CA MET A 101 -2.80 -5.42 -3.80
C MET A 101 -3.50 -4.74 -4.99
N TRP A 102 -3.30 -5.23 -6.22
CA TRP A 102 -3.99 -4.77 -7.45
C TRP A 102 -4.25 -3.27 -7.49
N LEU A 103 -3.19 -2.48 -7.52
CA LEU A 103 -3.13 -1.41 -8.51
C LEU A 103 -2.74 -2.10 -9.81
N ARG A 104 -3.58 -2.03 -10.85
CA ARG A 104 -3.06 -2.22 -12.21
C ARG A 104 -2.04 -1.08 -12.42
N PHE A 105 -0.79 -1.32 -12.05
CA PHE A 105 0.37 -0.44 -12.28
C PHE A 105 0.72 -0.39 -13.79
N SER A 106 -0.26 -0.52 -14.68
CA SER A 106 -0.10 -0.26 -16.10
C SER A 106 0.20 1.21 -16.41
N ALA A 107 0.21 2.10 -15.41
CA ALA A 107 0.56 3.51 -15.56
C ALA A 107 2.04 3.84 -15.32
N PHE A 108 2.86 2.92 -14.78
CA PHE A 108 4.29 3.18 -14.50
C PHE A 108 5.27 2.32 -15.30
N ARG A 109 4.79 1.39 -16.13
CA ARG A 109 5.64 0.55 -16.99
C ARG A 109 5.92 1.14 -18.38
N GLN A 110 5.67 2.44 -18.56
CA GLN A 110 5.88 3.16 -19.83
C GLN A 110 6.87 4.33 -19.74
N TYR A 111 7.70 4.40 -18.69
CA TYR A 111 8.82 5.33 -18.61
C TYR A 111 10.09 4.61 -18.20
#